data_AF-A0A2V0PH64-F1
#
_entry.id   AF-A0A2V0PH64-F1
#
_cell.length_a   1.000
_cell.length_b   1.000
_cell.length_c   1.000
_cell.angle_alpha   90.00
_cell.angle_beta   90.00
_cell.angle_gamma   90.00
#
_symmetry.space_group_name_H-M   'P 1'
#
loop_
_entity.id
_entity.type
_entity.pdbx_description
1 polymer ?
#
loop_
_entity_poly.entity_id
_entity_poly.type
_entity_poly.pdbx_seq_one_letter_code
_entity_poly.pdbx_strand_id
1 'polypeptide(L)'
;MRVTVLPRLQVLDPLTDLELPDGATAADAARAAAARLGWRAAERLPRLAGFGAPFDRCLRAGRALEPGAALEEGDVVTYVRVELVAEGWKIEDALGSDDDGDSDDSDA
;
A
#
# COMPACT_ATOMS: atom_id res chain seq x y z
N MET A 1 -22.27 11.62 17.47
CA MET A 1 -21.01 11.09 16.91
C MET A 1 -20.57 12.01 15.78
N ARG A 2 -19.35 12.56 15.85
CA ARG A 2 -18.76 13.34 14.75
C ARG A 2 -17.67 12.49 14.12
N VAL A 3 -17.68 12.38 12.79
CA VAL A 3 -16.66 11.67 12.00
C VAL A 3 -16.10 12.67 11.01
N THR A 4 -14.78 12.76 10.95
CA THR A 4 -14.08 13.54 9.93
C THR A 4 -13.62 12.59 8.84
N VAL A 5 -13.98 12.88 7.59
CA VAL A 5 -13.56 12.10 6.41
C VAL A 5 -12.64 12.99 5.59
N LEU A 6 -11.46 12.47 5.25
CA LEU A 6 -10.46 13.16 4.41
C LEU A 6 -10.41 12.48 3.04
N PRO A 7 -11.26 12.87 2.07
CA PRO A 7 -11.26 12.24 0.76
C PRO A 7 -10.08 12.77 -0.07
N ARG A 8 -9.10 11.90 -0.33
CA ARG A 8 -8.07 12.13 -1.35
C ARG A 8 -8.11 10.97 -2.34
N LEU A 9 -8.48 11.28 -3.58
CA LEU A 9 -8.48 10.32 -4.69
C LEU A 9 -7.56 10.86 -5.78
N GLN A 10 -6.63 10.04 -6.23
CA GLN A 10 -5.83 10.29 -7.42
C GLN A 10 -6.15 9.20 -8.44
N VAL A 11 -6.69 9.59 -9.59
CA VAL A 11 -6.89 8.69 -10.73
C VAL A 11 -5.62 8.72 -11.56
N LEU A 12 -5.11 7.54 -11.89
CA LEU A 12 -3.91 7.37 -12.71
C LEU A 12 -4.29 7.01 -14.13
N ASP A 13 -3.35 7.25 -15.06
CA ASP A 13 -3.46 6.73 -16.41
C ASP A 13 -3.46 5.19 -16.40
N PRO A 14 -4.24 4.54 -17.28
CA PRO A 14 -4.28 3.08 -17.34
C PRO A 14 -2.91 2.48 -17.67
N LEU A 15 -2.55 1.41 -16.96
CA LEU A 15 -1.41 0.57 -17.31
C LEU A 15 -1.86 -0.47 -18.34
N THR A 16 -1.60 -0.21 -19.62
CA THR A 16 -2.06 -1.08 -20.73
C THR A 16 -1.03 -2.13 -21.14
N ASP A 17 0.19 -2.06 -20.60
CA ASP A 17 1.37 -2.84 -20.97
C ASP A 17 1.91 -3.67 -19.79
N LEU A 18 1.06 -3.97 -18.80
CA LEU A 18 1.47 -4.73 -17.62
C LEU A 18 1.55 -6.22 -17.93
N GLU A 19 2.78 -6.73 -18.12
CA GLU A 19 3.03 -8.16 -18.33
C GLU A 19 3.06 -8.92 -17.01
N LEU A 20 2.28 -10.01 -16.93
CA LEU A 20 2.20 -10.90 -15.78
C LEU A 20 2.45 -12.35 -16.24
N PRO A 21 3.10 -13.19 -15.40
CA PRO A 21 3.30 -14.59 -15.72
C PRO A 21 1.97 -15.37 -15.73
N ASP A 22 1.95 -16.50 -16.43
CA ASP A 22 0.80 -17.41 -16.41
C ASP A 22 0.45 -17.83 -14.97
N GLY A 23 -0.84 -17.77 -14.63
CA GLY A 23 -1.32 -18.07 -13.28
C GLY A 23 -1.03 -16.97 -12.25
N ALA A 24 -0.67 -15.75 -12.68
CA ALA A 24 -0.50 -14.62 -11.80
C ALA A 24 -1.73 -14.35 -10.93
N THR A 25 -1.48 -13.89 -9.72
CA THR A 25 -2.51 -13.55 -8.75
C THR A 25 -2.77 -12.04 -8.68
N ALA A 26 -3.86 -11.65 -8.04
CA ALA A 26 -4.16 -10.27 -7.71
C ALA A 26 -3.00 -9.58 -6.94
N ALA A 27 -2.32 -10.30 -6.05
CA ALA A 27 -1.14 -9.78 -5.35
C ALA A 27 0.04 -9.51 -6.31
N ASP A 28 0.26 -10.38 -7.30
CA ASP A 28 1.33 -10.20 -8.28
C ASP A 28 1.05 -9.00 -9.18
N ALA A 29 -0.20 -8.83 -9.61
CA ALA A 29 -0.61 -7.65 -10.37
C ALA A 29 -0.43 -6.35 -9.58
N ALA A 30 -0.82 -6.33 -8.31
CA ALA A 30 -0.62 -5.17 -7.44
C ALA A 30 0.87 -4.82 -7.29
N ARG A 31 1.73 -5.83 -7.10
CA ARG A 31 3.19 -5.65 -7.01
C ARG A 31 3.78 -5.12 -8.32
N ALA A 32 3.38 -5.69 -9.45
CA ALA A 32 3.84 -5.27 -10.77
C ALA A 32 3.39 -3.84 -11.08
N ALA A 33 2.14 -3.49 -10.78
CA ALA A 33 1.62 -2.13 -10.95
C ALA A 33 2.37 -1.11 -10.09
N ALA A 34 2.60 -1.41 -8.80
CA ALA A 34 3.38 -0.55 -7.91
C ALA A 34 4.81 -0.33 -8.44
N ALA A 35 5.47 -1.40 -8.89
CA ALA A 35 6.80 -1.32 -9.48
C ALA A 35 6.82 -0.46 -10.76
N ARG A 36 5.83 -0.65 -11.64
CA ARG A 36 5.67 0.11 -12.89
C ARG A 36 5.44 1.62 -12.66
N LEU A 37 4.79 1.96 -11.54
CA LEU A 37 4.54 3.34 -11.11
C LEU A 37 5.71 3.93 -10.31
N GLY A 38 6.80 3.18 -10.08
CA GLY A 38 7.94 3.62 -9.29
C GLY A 38 7.62 3.80 -7.80
N TRP A 39 6.57 3.14 -7.32
CA TRP A 39 6.11 3.28 -5.96
C TRP A 39 6.87 2.38 -4.99
N ARG A 40 7.01 2.85 -3.75
CA ARG A 40 7.62 2.06 -2.67
C ARG A 40 6.81 0.78 -2.42
N ALA A 41 7.46 -0.34 -2.20
CA ALA A 41 6.80 -1.61 -1.85
C ALA A 41 5.88 -1.46 -0.62
N ALA A 42 4.72 -2.11 -0.63
CA ALA A 42 3.68 -1.99 0.41
C ALA A 42 4.22 -2.29 1.81
N GLU A 43 5.12 -3.27 1.92
CA GLU A 43 5.72 -3.75 3.16
C GLU A 43 6.67 -2.72 3.78
N ARG A 44 7.10 -1.73 2.99
CA ARG A 44 7.99 -0.64 3.42
C ARG A 44 7.24 0.67 3.68
N LEU A 45 5.92 0.66 3.60
CA LEU A 45 5.10 1.81 3.92
C LEU A 45 4.89 1.91 5.44
N PRO A 46 5.01 3.12 6.03
CA PRO A 46 4.71 3.33 7.43
C PRO A 46 3.25 2.98 7.71
N ARG A 47 3.01 2.26 8.82
CA ARG A 47 1.66 1.92 9.27
C ARG A 47 1.24 2.89 10.35
N LEU A 48 -0.05 3.25 10.38
CA LEU A 48 -0.61 3.93 11.53
C LEU A 48 -1.08 2.90 12.56
N ALA A 49 -0.94 3.21 13.83
CA ALA A 49 -1.44 2.37 14.91
C ALA A 49 -2.92 2.01 14.68
N GLY A 50 -3.23 0.72 14.63
CA GLY A 50 -4.58 0.19 14.38
C GLY A 50 -4.95 -0.03 12.90
N PHE A 51 -4.06 0.26 11.95
CA PHE A 51 -4.29 -0.03 10.53
C PHE A 51 -3.89 -1.48 10.16
N GLY A 52 -4.90 -2.35 10.03
CA GLY A 52 -4.72 -3.77 9.67
C GLY A 52 -5.00 -4.13 8.20
N ALA A 53 -5.54 -3.21 7.41
CA ALA A 53 -5.90 -3.48 6.02
C ALA A 53 -4.64 -3.56 5.12
N PRO A 54 -4.72 -4.21 3.93
CA PRO A 54 -3.65 -4.13 2.95
C PRO A 54 -3.56 -2.71 2.36
N PHE A 55 -2.33 -2.26 2.11
CA PHE A 55 -2.08 -1.00 1.40
C PHE A 55 -2.48 -1.11 -0.07
N ASP A 56 -2.11 -2.22 -0.70
CA ASP A 56 -2.33 -2.48 -2.12
C ASP A 56 -3.43 -3.52 -2.31
N ARG A 57 -4.35 -3.25 -3.24
CA ARG A 57 -5.45 -4.16 -3.57
C ARG A 57 -5.90 -4.01 -5.01
N CYS A 58 -6.41 -5.10 -5.55
CA CYS A 58 -6.98 -5.17 -6.88
C CYS A 58 -8.50 -5.32 -6.78
N LEU A 59 -9.22 -4.61 -7.65
CA LEU A 59 -10.67 -4.71 -7.77
C LEU A 59 -11.05 -5.27 -9.15
N ARG A 60 -12.03 -6.17 -9.20
CA ARG A 60 -12.67 -6.60 -10.45
C ARG A 60 -14.15 -6.24 -10.37
N ALA A 61 -14.64 -5.48 -11.35
CA ALA A 61 -16.02 -4.97 -11.38
C ALA A 61 -16.46 -4.33 -10.04
N GLY A 62 -15.58 -3.52 -9.43
CA GLY A 62 -15.85 -2.82 -8.17
C GLY A 62 -15.76 -3.67 -6.89
N ARG A 63 -15.41 -4.96 -6.99
CA ARG A 63 -15.23 -5.85 -5.83
C ARG A 63 -13.76 -6.13 -5.58
N ALA A 64 -13.35 -6.06 -4.32
CA ALA A 64 -11.98 -6.41 -3.94
C ALA A 64 -11.72 -7.89 -4.17
N LEU A 65 -10.58 -8.18 -4.82
CA LEU A 65 -10.07 -9.52 -4.98
C LEU A 65 -9.24 -9.89 -3.75
N GLU A 66 -9.35 -11.15 -3.33
CA GLU A 66 -8.40 -11.72 -2.38
C GLU A 66 -7.00 -11.75 -3.00
N PRO A 67 -5.92 -11.60 -2.22
CA PRO A 67 -4.56 -11.54 -2.74
C PRO A 67 -4.18 -12.74 -3.63
N GLY A 68 -4.66 -13.94 -3.29
CA GLY A 68 -4.41 -15.17 -4.05
C GLY A 68 -5.37 -15.45 -5.20
N ALA A 69 -6.30 -14.54 -5.52
CA ALA A 69 -7.22 -14.72 -6.64
C ALA A 69 -6.46 -14.73 -7.97
N ALA A 70 -6.67 -15.75 -8.79
CA ALA A 70 -6.05 -15.86 -10.10
C ALA A 70 -6.60 -14.79 -11.07
N LEU A 71 -5.71 -14.28 -11.92
CA LEU A 71 -6.04 -13.40 -13.02
C LEU A 71 -5.92 -14.16 -14.35
N GLU A 72 -6.77 -13.81 -15.30
CA GLU A 72 -6.76 -14.36 -16.65
C GLU A 72 -6.37 -13.27 -17.66
N GLU A 73 -5.86 -13.69 -18.81
CA GLU A 73 -5.53 -12.77 -19.89
C GLU A 73 -6.80 -11.99 -20.32
N GLY A 74 -6.67 -10.67 -20.44
CA GLY A 74 -7.78 -9.78 -20.78
C GLY A 74 -8.64 -9.33 -19.60
N ASP A 75 -8.36 -9.78 -18.37
CA ASP A 75 -9.02 -9.24 -17.18
C ASP A 75 -8.79 -7.72 -17.05
N VAL A 76 -9.88 -6.97 -16.84
CA VAL A 76 -9.80 -5.55 -16.49
C VAL A 76 -9.87 -5.41 -14.98
N VAL A 77 -8.75 -5.02 -14.39
CA VAL A 77 -8.57 -4.88 -12.93
C VAL A 77 -8.24 -3.45 -12.58
N THR A 78 -8.85 -2.93 -11.51
CA THR A 78 -8.48 -1.64 -10.93
C THR A 78 -7.50 -1.85 -9.79
N TYR A 79 -6.30 -1.32 -9.93
CA TYR A 79 -5.33 -1.26 -8.83
C TYR A 79 -5.63 -0.06 -7.93
N VAL A 80 -5.69 -0.29 -6.61
CA VAL A 80 -5.91 0.73 -5.60
C VAL A 80 -4.82 0.63 -4.54
N ARG A 81 -4.13 1.74 -4.30
CA ARG A 81 -3.25 1.91 -3.16
C ARG A 81 -3.88 2.85 -2.13
N VAL A 82 -3.79 2.46 -0.86
CA VAL A 82 -4.06 3.32 0.30
C VAL A 82 -2.73 3.92 0.73
N GLU A 83 -2.66 5.24 0.81
CA GLU A 83 -1.54 5.94 1.45
C GLU A 83 -2.05 6.58 2.74
N LEU A 84 -1.35 6.32 3.83
CA LEU A 84 -1.70 6.87 5.14
C LEU A 84 -0.96 8.18 5.36
N VAL A 85 -1.69 9.21 5.80
CA VAL A 85 -1.12 10.50 6.18
C VAL A 85 -1.16 10.61 7.69
N ALA A 86 0.01 10.80 8.32
CA ALA A 86 0.15 10.90 9.76
C ALA A 86 -0.16 12.31 10.29
N GLU A 87 -1.39 12.81 10.10
CA GLU A 87 -1.80 14.07 10.73
C GLU A 87 -2.25 13.84 12.18
N GLY A 88 -1.29 13.80 13.11
CA GLY A 88 -1.55 13.61 14.55
C GLY A 88 -1.73 12.16 15.00
N TRP A 89 -1.35 11.19 14.17
CA TRP A 89 -1.42 9.75 14.48
C TRP A 89 -0.02 9.16 14.69
N LYS A 90 0.09 8.21 15.63
CA LYS A 90 1.35 7.48 15.87
C LYS A 90 1.67 6.56 14.68
N ILE A 91 2.86 6.73 14.12
CA ILE A 91 3.43 5.85 13.09
C ILE A 91 4.08 4.65 13.79
N GLU A 92 3.81 3.46 13.29
CA GLU A 92 4.56 2.24 13.57
C GLU A 92 5.58 2.08 12.44
N ASP A 93 6.88 2.17 12.77
CA ASP A 93 7.94 1.98 11.78
C ASP A 93 7.94 0.52 11.30
N ALA A 94 7.92 0.34 9.97
CA ALA A 94 7.86 -0.98 9.33
C ALA A 94 9.14 -1.82 9.51
N LEU A 95 10.21 -1.19 9.97
CA LEU A 95 11.47 -1.80 10.40
C LEU A 95 11.76 -1.15 11.75
N GLY A 96 11.78 -1.92 12.83
CA GLY A 96 11.99 -1.40 14.17
C GLY A 96 13.16 -0.41 14.20
N SER A 97 12.86 0.83 14.58
CA SER A 97 13.88 1.82 14.86
C SER A 97 14.68 1.31 16.06
N ASP A 98 15.90 0.82 15.81
CA ASP A 98 16.97 0.68 16.82
C ASP A 98 17.45 2.08 17.22
N ASP A 99 16.60 2.87 17.86
CA ASP A 99 16.99 4.16 18.45
C ASP A 99 16.77 4.09 19.98
N ASP A 100 17.62 3.29 20.62
CA ASP A 100 17.83 3.31 22.07
C ASP A 100 19.31 3.64 22.30
N GLY A 101 19.64 4.92 22.53
CA GLY A 101 21.03 5.36 22.68
C GLY A 101 21.20 6.77 23.23
N ASP A 102 20.56 7.03 24.36
CA ASP A 102 20.73 8.15 25.30
C ASP A 102 22.12 8.83 25.22
N SER A 103 22.17 10.03 24.64
CA SER A 103 23.35 10.91 24.77
C SER A 103 23.16 11.78 26.00
N ASP A 104 23.65 11.25 27.13
CA ASP A 104 23.77 11.94 28.40
C ASP A 104 24.78 13.09 28.25
N ASP A 105 24.24 14.31 28.16
CA ASP A 105 24.99 15.57 28.11
C ASP A 105 25.51 15.87 29.53
N SER A 106 26.63 15.26 29.89
CA SER A 106 27.34 15.55 31.14
C SER A 106 28.27 16.75 30.96
N ASP A 107 27.77 17.94 31.30
CA ASP A 107 28.56 19.15 31.58
C ASP A 107 29.48 18.91 32.79
N ALA A 108 30.81 18.94 32.58
CA ALA A 108 31.83 19.03 33.63
C ALA A 108 33.07 19.79 33.17
#